data_AF-A0A399XPH9-F1
#
_entry.id   AF-A0A399XPH9-F1
#
_cell.length_a   1.000
_cell.length_b   1.000
_cell.length_c   1.000
_cell.angle_alpha   90.00
_cell.angle_beta   90.00
_cell.angle_gamma   90.00
#
_symmetry.space_group_name_H-M   'P 1'
#
loop_
_entity.id
_entity.type
_entity.pdbx_description
1 polymer ?
#
loop_
_entity_poly.entity_id
_entity_poly.type
_entity_poly.pdbx_seq_one_letter_code
_entity_poly.pdbx_strand_id
1 'polypeptide(L)'
;MVIFQTVEGSPGYHQSEALDDAVQFVERLRNEQGIESARIFSMEEVEFDFKPYFRVELGASQASQAQPPENAPAPPAQAPAPGPTPPSPPPLPERPSAESEPAPPPPPPAPPTPERPGADSGIGARRGLFGR
;
A
#
# COMPACT_ATOMS: atom_id res chain seq x y z
N MET A 1 22.08 -6.33 -6.16
CA MET A 1 21.29 -7.47 -6.71
C MET A 1 21.22 -7.36 -8.22
N VAL A 2 21.29 -8.47 -8.94
CA VAL A 2 21.18 -8.57 -10.40
C VAL A 2 19.98 -9.44 -10.75
N ILE A 3 19.12 -8.96 -11.64
CA ILE A 3 18.02 -9.73 -12.24
C ILE A 3 18.31 -9.85 -13.73
N PHE A 4 18.26 -11.06 -14.26
CA PHE A 4 18.53 -11.33 -15.67
C PHE A 4 17.49 -12.27 -16.26
N GLN A 5 17.32 -12.25 -17.58
CA GLN A 5 16.46 -13.22 -18.28
C GLN A 5 17.35 -14.25 -18.97
N THR A 6 17.11 -15.53 -18.70
CA THR A 6 17.81 -16.61 -19.43
C THR A 6 17.37 -16.63 -20.89
N VAL A 7 18.09 -17.38 -21.73
CA VAL A 7 17.71 -17.61 -23.15
C VAL A 7 16.31 -18.24 -23.31
N GLU A 8 15.81 -18.86 -22.24
CA GLU A 8 14.49 -19.47 -22.15
C GLU A 8 13.40 -18.48 -21.66
N GLY A 9 13.79 -17.23 -21.40
CA GLY A 9 12.92 -16.17 -20.91
C GLY A 9 12.62 -16.23 -19.41
N SER A 10 13.22 -17.17 -18.67
CA SER A 10 13.01 -17.29 -17.22
C SER A 10 13.86 -16.28 -16.45
N PRO A 11 13.30 -15.61 -15.41
CA PRO A 11 14.08 -14.67 -14.61
C PRO A 11 15.04 -15.42 -13.67
N GLY A 12 16.31 -15.05 -13.74
CA GLY A 12 17.35 -15.42 -12.80
C GLY A 12 17.68 -14.27 -11.84
N TYR A 13 18.05 -14.62 -10.61
CA TYR A 13 18.39 -13.66 -9.56
C TYR A 13 19.77 -13.97 -9.01
N HIS A 14 20.58 -12.93 -8.83
CA HIS A 14 21.88 -13.04 -8.18
C HIS A 14 22.05 -11.89 -7.18
N GLN A 15 22.23 -12.21 -5.91
CA GLN A 15 22.48 -11.21 -4.87
C GLN A 15 23.98 -11.01 -4.71
N SER A 16 24.39 -9.74 -4.71
CA SER A 16 25.75 -9.29 -4.46
C SER A 16 25.72 -8.15 -3.46
N GLU A 17 26.71 -8.08 -2.57
CA GLU A 17 26.86 -7.02 -1.57
C GLU A 17 27.57 -5.79 -2.16
N ALA A 18 28.55 -6.03 -3.05
CA ALA A 18 29.31 -5.00 -3.73
C ALA A 18 28.81 -4.77 -5.17
N LEU A 19 28.96 -3.52 -5.65
CA LEU A 19 28.63 -3.17 -7.03
C LEU A 19 29.61 -3.81 -8.02
N ASP A 20 30.91 -3.83 -7.72
CA ASP A 20 31.94 -4.41 -8.59
C ASP A 20 31.68 -5.88 -8.92
N ASP A 21 31.25 -6.66 -7.92
CA ASP A 21 30.91 -8.08 -8.09
C ASP A 21 29.66 -8.24 -8.97
N ALA A 22 28.67 -7.36 -8.81
CA ALA A 22 27.48 -7.32 -9.65
C ALA A 22 27.83 -7.08 -11.13
N VAL A 23 28.76 -6.16 -11.40
CA VAL A 23 29.22 -5.84 -12.76
C VAL A 23 29.98 -7.02 -13.36
N GLN A 24 30.92 -7.63 -12.63
CA GLN A 24 31.64 -8.81 -13.09
C GLN A 24 30.69 -9.98 -13.42
N PHE A 25 29.61 -10.13 -12.65
CA PHE A 25 28.60 -11.15 -12.92
C PHE A 25 27.83 -10.87 -14.22
N VAL A 26 27.41 -9.62 -14.45
CA VAL A 26 26.72 -9.23 -15.70
C VAL A 26 27.63 -9.38 -16.91
N GLU A 27 28.91 -9.06 -16.79
CA GLU A 27 29.89 -9.28 -17.86
C GLU A 27 30.04 -10.76 -18.18
N ARG A 28 30.12 -11.64 -17.17
CA ARG A 28 30.13 -13.09 -17.38
C ARG A 28 28.86 -13.58 -18.07
N LEU A 29 27.67 -13.11 -17.65
CA LEU A 29 26.40 -13.45 -18.31
C LEU A 29 26.40 -13.05 -19.79
N ARG A 30 26.91 -11.86 -20.12
CA ARG A 30 26.99 -11.39 -21.50
C ARG A 30 27.99 -12.19 -22.33
N ASN A 31 29.17 -12.46 -21.77
CA ASN A 31 30.28 -13.08 -22.51
C ASN A 31 30.13 -14.59 -22.66
N GLU A 32 29.64 -15.28 -21.63
CA GLU A 32 29.57 -16.75 -21.61
C GLU A 32 28.19 -17.27 -22.03
N GLN A 33 27.11 -16.60 -21.61
CA GLN A 33 25.74 -17.06 -21.80
C GLN A 33 24.97 -16.28 -22.88
N GLY A 34 25.55 -15.20 -23.41
CA GLY A 34 24.90 -14.36 -24.41
C GLY A 34 23.67 -13.61 -23.88
N ILE A 35 23.55 -13.45 -22.57
CA ILE A 35 22.41 -12.80 -21.94
C ILE A 35 22.64 -11.28 -21.91
N GLU A 36 21.90 -10.55 -22.75
CA GLU A 36 21.96 -9.09 -22.82
C GLU A 36 20.94 -8.40 -21.89
N SER A 37 19.90 -9.13 -21.49
CA SER A 37 18.81 -8.62 -20.65
C SER A 37 19.13 -8.82 -19.16
N ALA A 38 20.13 -8.10 -18.65
CA ALA A 38 20.49 -8.05 -17.22
C ALA A 38 20.29 -6.64 -16.64
N ARG A 39 19.81 -6.56 -15.40
CA ARG A 39 19.54 -5.31 -14.68
C ARG A 39 20.12 -5.40 -13.27
N ILE A 40 20.81 -4.35 -12.84
CA ILE A 40 21.38 -4.23 -11.50
C ILE A 40 20.47 -3.33 -10.66
N PHE A 41 20.14 -3.78 -9.47
CA PHE A 41 19.34 -3.07 -8.47
C PHE A 41 20.14 -2.91 -7.18
N SER A 42 20.09 -1.70 -6.62
CA SER A 42 20.53 -1.44 -5.25
C SER A 42 19.43 -1.92 -4.29
N MET A 43 19.84 -2.59 -3.21
CA MET A 43 18.93 -2.94 -2.11
C MET A 43 19.04 -1.85 -1.06
N GLU A 44 17.94 -1.18 -0.77
CA GLU A 44 17.85 -0.19 0.30
C GLU A 44 17.13 -0.84 1.49
N GLU A 45 17.73 -0.72 2.68
CA GLU A 45 17.07 -1.15 3.90
C GLU A 45 15.94 -0.17 4.21
N VAL A 46 14.72 -0.70 4.32
CA VAL A 46 13.54 0.09 4.68
C VAL A 46 13.27 -0.16 6.15
N GLU A 47 13.47 0.87 6.98
CA GLU A 47 13.05 0.84 8.38
C GLU A 47 11.51 0.89 8.43
N PHE A 48 10.88 -0.08 9.10
CA PHE A 48 9.43 -0.08 9.29
C PHE A 48 9.02 -0.51 10.69
N ASP A 49 8.00 0.16 11.22
CA ASP A 49 7.37 -0.18 12.49
C ASP A 49 6.18 -1.14 12.28
N PHE A 50 6.24 -2.32 12.90
CA PHE A 50 5.11 -3.24 12.90
C PHE A 50 4.19 -2.97 14.10
N LYS A 51 2.99 -2.42 13.83
CA LYS A 51 1.95 -2.19 14.86
C LYS A 51 0.80 -3.18 14.69
N PRO A 52 0.78 -4.31 15.43
CA PRO A 52 -0.32 -5.25 15.36
C PRO A 52 -1.60 -4.62 15.93
N TYR A 53 -2.71 -4.73 15.19
CA TYR A 53 -4.03 -4.26 15.63
C TYR A 53 -4.96 -5.47 15.83
N PHE A 54 -5.46 -5.62 17.06
CA PHE A 54 -6.44 -6.65 17.40
C PHE A 54 -7.79 -6.00 17.65
N ARG A 55 -8.78 -6.35 16.83
CA ARG A 55 -10.19 -6.01 17.06
C ARG A 55 -10.88 -7.23 17.64
N VAL A 56 -11.18 -7.19 18.93
CA VAL A 56 -11.96 -8.23 19.59
C VAL A 56 -13.43 -7.85 19.48
N GLU A 57 -14.20 -8.66 18.76
CA GLU A 57 -15.66 -8.58 18.79
C GLU A 57 -16.16 -9.62 19.79
N LEU A 58 -16.69 -9.13 20.91
CA LEU A 58 -17.44 -9.98 21.82
C LEU A 58 -18.79 -10.19 21.17
N GLY A 59 -18.96 -11.32 20.48
CA GLY A 59 -20.29 -11.80 20.09
C GLY A 59 -21.15 -11.71 21.34
N ALA A 60 -22.31 -11.03 21.22
CA ALA A 60 -23.20 -10.77 22.34
C ALA A 60 -23.28 -12.04 23.16
N SER A 61 -22.61 -12.03 24.32
CA SER A 61 -22.76 -13.12 25.28
C SER A 61 -24.26 -13.17 25.45
N GLN A 62 -24.88 -14.31 25.13
CA GLN A 62 -26.24 -14.53 25.55
C GLN A 62 -26.24 -14.13 27.01
N ALA A 63 -26.86 -12.99 27.30
CA ALA A 63 -27.46 -12.74 28.58
C ALA A 63 -28.58 -13.79 28.66
N SER A 64 -28.18 -15.06 28.78
CA SER A 64 -29.05 -16.12 29.23
C SER A 64 -29.33 -15.72 30.65
N GLN A 65 -30.54 -15.19 30.77
CA GLN A 65 -31.09 -14.50 31.92
C GLN A 65 -30.65 -15.24 33.18
N ALA A 66 -29.90 -14.57 34.04
CA ALA A 66 -29.83 -15.00 35.42
C ALA A 66 -31.27 -14.94 35.94
N GLN A 67 -31.94 -16.10 36.01
CA GLN A 67 -33.23 -16.20 36.68
C GLN A 67 -33.02 -15.70 38.11
N PRO A 68 -33.87 -14.78 38.61
CA PRO A 68 -33.80 -14.38 40.01
C PRO A 68 -34.01 -15.64 40.88
N PRO A 69 -33.24 -15.84 41.96
CA PRO A 69 -33.57 -16.87 42.92
C PRO A 69 -34.94 -16.55 43.51
N GLU A 70 -35.91 -17.41 43.23
CA GLU A 70 -37.21 -17.37 43.85
C GLU A 70 -37.05 -17.76 45.32
N ASN A 71 -37.38 -16.80 46.19
CA ASN A 71 -37.66 -16.96 47.62
C ASN A 71 -36.44 -17.11 48.57
N ALA A 72 -35.87 -15.97 48.95
CA ALA A 72 -35.17 -15.81 50.23
C ALA A 72 -35.96 -14.81 51.10
N PRO A 73 -36.18 -15.08 52.40
CA PRO A 73 -36.96 -14.19 53.27
C PRO A 73 -36.28 -12.82 53.42
N ALA A 74 -37.07 -11.76 53.23
CA ALA A 74 -36.62 -10.37 53.29
C ALA A 74 -36.12 -10.02 54.71
N PRO A 75 -34.92 -9.44 54.88
CA PRO A 75 -34.53 -8.81 56.13
C PRO A 75 -35.37 -7.54 56.37
N PRO A 76 -35.66 -7.17 57.64
CA PRO A 76 -36.48 -6.01 57.96
C PRO A 76 -35.86 -4.72 57.43
N ALA A 77 -36.70 -3.87 56.83
CA ALA A 77 -36.34 -2.58 56.27
C ALA A 77 -35.77 -1.65 57.35
N GLN A 78 -34.52 -1.22 57.19
CA GLN A 78 -34.00 -0.07 57.92
C GLN A 78 -34.41 1.21 57.18
N ALA A 79 -34.94 2.18 57.93
CA ALA A 79 -35.30 3.49 57.41
C ALA A 79 -34.07 4.23 56.85
N PRO A 80 -34.15 4.88 55.68
CA PRO A 80 -33.02 5.64 55.15
C PRO A 80 -32.82 6.94 55.95
N ALA A 81 -31.64 7.12 56.53
CA ALA A 81 -31.18 8.43 56.97
C ALA A 81 -30.87 9.31 55.74
N PRO A 82 -31.26 10.61 55.73
CA PRO A 82 -30.92 11.50 54.63
C PRO A 82 -29.44 11.86 54.68
N GLY A 83 -28.69 11.45 53.65
CA GLY A 83 -27.28 11.75 53.41
C GLY A 83 -27.07 12.42 52.04
N PRO A 84 -25.94 13.13 51.85
CA PRO A 84 -25.88 14.43 51.21
C PRO A 84 -26.09 14.45 49.69
N THR A 85 -26.59 15.58 49.21
CA THR A 85 -26.76 15.94 47.79
C THR A 85 -25.45 15.76 47.02
N PRO A 86 -25.44 15.07 45.87
CA PRO A 86 -24.23 14.94 45.06
C PRO A 86 -23.84 16.30 44.46
N PRO A 87 -22.54 16.62 44.37
CA PRO A 87 -22.07 17.81 43.68
C PRO A 87 -22.31 17.71 42.17
N SER A 88 -22.55 18.86 41.52
CA SER A 88 -22.75 18.96 40.08
C SER A 88 -21.54 18.42 39.29
N PRO A 89 -21.77 17.77 38.13
CA PRO A 89 -20.69 17.30 37.27
C PRO A 89 -19.92 18.48 36.64
N PRO A 90 -18.61 18.32 36.38
CA PRO A 90 -17.82 19.31 35.66
C PRO A 90 -18.24 19.39 34.17
N PRO A 91 -17.97 20.52 33.49
CA PRO A 91 -18.27 20.65 32.06
C PRO A 91 -17.40 19.69 31.22
N LEU A 92 -18.03 19.11 30.19
CA LEU A 92 -17.41 18.21 29.23
C LEU A 92 -16.32 18.93 28.41
N PRO A 93 -15.23 18.26 28.02
CA PRO A 93 -14.24 18.81 27.09
C PRO A 93 -14.87 19.01 25.70
N GLU A 94 -14.63 20.17 25.09
CA GLU A 94 -14.97 20.43 23.70
C GLU A 94 -14.20 19.46 22.78
N ARG A 95 -14.93 18.80 21.87
CA ARG A 95 -14.33 17.93 20.87
C ARG A 95 -13.51 18.81 19.90
N PRO A 96 -12.25 18.46 19.59
CA PRO A 96 -11.53 19.13 18.53
C PRO A 96 -12.29 18.97 17.20
N SER A 97 -12.49 20.10 16.54
CA SER A 97 -13.02 20.19 15.18
C SER A 97 -12.30 19.24 14.24
N ALA A 98 -13.08 18.57 13.39
CA ALA A 98 -12.57 17.75 12.30
C ALA A 98 -11.60 18.57 11.44
N GLU A 99 -10.33 18.16 11.46
CA GLU A 99 -9.29 18.65 10.57
C GLU A 99 -9.65 18.22 9.15
N SER A 100 -9.79 19.20 8.25
CA SER A 100 -10.11 18.96 6.85
C SER A 100 -9.00 18.19 6.18
N GLU A 101 -9.36 17.05 5.58
CA GLU A 101 -8.50 16.24 4.72
C GLU A 101 -7.98 17.09 3.54
N PRO A 102 -6.66 17.13 3.28
CA PRO A 102 -6.12 17.89 2.17
C PRO A 102 -6.52 17.24 0.84
N ALA A 103 -6.91 18.08 -0.12
CA ALA A 103 -7.33 17.65 -1.44
C ALA A 103 -6.24 16.82 -2.16
N PRO A 104 -6.63 15.79 -2.94
CA PRO A 104 -5.67 14.97 -3.67
C PRO A 104 -4.88 15.82 -4.68
N PRO A 105 -3.60 15.48 -4.92
CA PRO A 105 -2.79 16.17 -5.92
C PRO A 105 -3.40 16.00 -7.33
N PRO A 106 -3.21 17.00 -8.22
CA PRO A 106 -3.70 16.90 -9.58
C PRO A 106 -3.04 15.73 -10.33
N PRO A 107 -3.76 15.08 -11.26
CA PRO A 107 -3.20 14.00 -12.05
C PRO A 107 -2.02 14.48 -12.92
N PRO A 108 -1.02 13.62 -13.18
CA PRO A 108 0.10 13.96 -14.04
C PRO A 108 -0.37 14.26 -15.48
N PRO A 109 0.36 15.10 -16.23
CA PRO A 109 0.03 15.40 -17.62
C PRO A 109 0.07 14.11 -18.48
N ALA A 110 -0.95 13.95 -19.33
CA ALA A 110 -1.05 12.80 -20.21
C ALA A 110 0.15 12.71 -21.16
N PRO A 111 0.64 11.49 -21.48
CA PRO A 111 1.70 11.32 -22.47
C PRO A 111 1.24 11.83 -23.85
N PRO A 112 2.15 12.40 -24.67
CA PRO A 112 1.81 12.82 -26.02
C PRO A 112 1.30 11.62 -26.81
N THR A 113 0.14 11.81 -27.43
CA THR A 113 -0.43 10.83 -28.36
C THR A 113 0.55 10.64 -29.52
N PRO A 114 0.99 9.41 -29.85
CA PRO A 114 1.82 9.21 -31.03
C PRO A 114 1.00 9.59 -32.26
N GLU A 115 1.44 10.65 -32.96
CA GLU A 115 0.95 10.96 -34.30
C GLU A 115 1.16 9.74 -35.19
N ARG A 116 0.05 9.23 -35.72
CA ARG A 116 0.02 8.09 -36.62
C ARG A 116 0.60 8.54 -37.96
N PRO A 117 1.72 7.98 -38.45
CA PRO A 117 2.22 8.31 -39.76
C PRO A 117 1.39 7.56 -40.80
N GLY A 118 0.82 8.29 -41.75
CA GLY A 118 0.31 7.71 -43.00
C GLY A 118 -1.18 7.97 -43.26
N ALA A 119 -1.46 9.10 -43.88
CA ALA A 119 -2.50 9.20 -44.90
C ALA A 119 -1.99 10.12 -46.00
N ASP A 120 -1.51 9.45 -47.05
CA ASP A 120 -1.17 9.94 -48.37
C ASP A 120 -2.22 10.94 -48.91
N SER A 121 -1.77 12.08 -49.45
CA SER A 121 -2.42 12.76 -50.57
C SER A 121 -1.60 13.94 -51.08
N GLY A 122 -0.95 13.74 -52.23
CA GLY A 122 -1.12 14.71 -53.31
C GLY A 122 0.08 15.58 -53.71
N ILE A 123 0.46 15.37 -54.97
CA ILE A 123 0.80 16.39 -55.97
C ILE A 123 2.29 16.74 -56.11
N GLY A 124 2.86 16.31 -57.24
CA GLY A 124 3.66 17.22 -58.06
C GLY A 124 5.03 16.71 -58.49
N ALA A 125 5.08 16.11 -59.69
CA ALA A 125 6.04 16.35 -60.77
C ALA A 125 7.54 16.43 -60.38
N ARG A 126 8.43 15.59 -60.93
CA ARG A 126 9.18 15.84 -62.20
C ARG A 126 10.22 14.71 -62.30
N ARG A 127 10.21 13.90 -63.36
CA ARG A 127 10.95 14.04 -64.64
C ARG A 127 12.22 13.18 -64.60
N GLY A 128 12.32 12.28 -65.60
CA GLY A 128 13.14 11.07 -65.53
C GLY A 128 14.65 11.25 -65.60
N LEU A 129 15.33 10.20 -65.15
CA LEU A 129 16.77 10.00 -65.32
C LEU A 129 17.09 8.50 -65.45
N PHE A 130 16.37 7.81 -66.35
CA PHE A 130 16.76 6.47 -66.82
C PHE A 130 16.71 6.48 -68.34
N GLY A 131 17.89 6.52 -68.98
CA GLY A 131 18.00 6.31 -70.41
C GLY A 131 19.18 7.02 -71.07
N ARG A 132 20.37 6.39 -70.97
CA ARG A 132 21.53 6.35 -71.90
C ARG A 132 22.85 6.52 -71.18
#